data_AF-A0A1G8Q4Q2-F1
#
_entry.id   AF-A0A1G8Q4Q2-F1
#
_cell.length_a   1.000
_cell.length_b   1.000
_cell.length_c   1.000
_cell.angle_alpha   90.00
_cell.angle_beta   90.00
_cell.angle_gamma   90.00
#
_symmetry.space_group_name_H-M   'P 1'
#
loop_
_entity.id
_entity.type
_entity.pdbx_description
1 polymer ?
#
loop_
_entity_poly.entity_id
_entity_poly.type
_entity_poly.pdbx_seq_one_letter_code
_entity_poly.pdbx_strand_id
1 'polypeptide(L)'
;MHWFGFDAALSGGVALLREHAIFAGLSAGAAYLAARWEQRLDPDRHVVVLALDTGHRYVDAAYSRHAEAPAPDELRPRQISTLSDMDLPWSRMRWNRAEAPPNATVSRPIPVAS
;
A
#
# COMPACT_ATOMS: atom_id res chain seq x y z
N MET A 1 3.04 8.97 -2.61
CA MET A 1 3.31 8.11 -1.43
C MET A 1 1.98 7.71 -0.83
N HIS A 2 1.83 6.41 -0.52
CA HIS A 2 0.66 5.87 0.16
C HIS A 2 1.13 5.10 1.39
N TRP A 3 0.42 5.26 2.50
CA TRP A 3 0.62 4.51 3.73
C TRP A 3 -0.65 3.76 4.06
N PHE A 4 -0.54 2.46 4.30
CA PHE A 4 -1.67 1.57 4.50
C PHE A 4 -1.62 0.94 5.89
N GLY A 5 -2.77 0.92 6.54
CA GLY A 5 -3.04 0.00 7.63
C GLY A 5 -3.32 -1.41 7.12
N PHE A 6 -3.35 -2.36 8.05
CA PHE A 6 -3.57 -3.78 7.76
C PHE A 6 -4.89 -4.03 7.02
N ASP A 7 -6.02 -3.50 7.49
CA ASP A 7 -7.33 -3.80 6.92
C ASP A 7 -7.47 -3.31 5.48
N ALA A 8 -6.86 -2.17 5.15
CA ALA A 8 -6.80 -1.69 3.77
C ALA A 8 -5.94 -2.60 2.90
N ALA A 9 -4.75 -3.00 3.37
CA ALA A 9 -3.91 -3.94 2.63
C ALA A 9 -4.60 -5.30 2.40
N LEU A 10 -5.32 -5.81 3.41
CA LEU A 10 -6.11 -7.03 3.32
C LEU A 10 -7.26 -6.89 2.32
N SER A 11 -8.02 -5.78 2.39
CA SER A 11 -9.07 -5.46 1.42
C SER A 11 -8.53 -5.49 -0.02
N GLY A 12 -7.38 -4.87 -0.26
CA GLY A 12 -6.71 -4.92 -1.55
C GLY A 12 -6.32 -6.35 -1.98
N GLY A 13 -5.80 -7.16 -1.06
CA GLY A 13 -5.43 -8.55 -1.35
C GLY A 13 -6.63 -9.43 -1.67
N VAL A 14 -7.71 -9.30 -0.89
CA VAL A 14 -8.98 -10.01 -1.13
C VAL A 14 -9.59 -9.61 -2.47
N ALA A 15 -9.57 -8.32 -2.81
CA ALA A 15 -10.03 -7.83 -4.10
C ALA A 15 -9.21 -8.41 -5.26
N LEU A 16 -7.89 -8.37 -5.15
CA LEU A 16 -6.97 -8.88 -6.15
C LEU A 16 -7.20 -10.38 -6.41
N LEU A 17 -7.46 -11.15 -5.35
CA LEU A 17 -7.83 -12.56 -5.46
C LEU A 17 -9.21 -12.75 -6.11
N ARG A 18 -10.24 -12.03 -5.65
CA ARG A 18 -11.62 -12.21 -6.13
C ARG A 18 -11.84 -11.73 -7.57
N GLU A 19 -11.22 -10.63 -7.94
CA GLU A 19 -11.41 -9.96 -9.22
C GLU A 19 -10.47 -10.52 -10.31
N HIS A 20 -9.25 -10.95 -9.92
CA HIS A 20 -8.19 -11.31 -10.89
C HIS A 20 -7.55 -12.69 -10.65
N ALA A 21 -8.00 -13.46 -9.66
CA ALA A 21 -7.41 -14.75 -9.28
C ALA A 21 -5.91 -14.68 -8.92
N ILE A 22 -5.41 -13.51 -8.51
CA ILE A 22 -4.01 -13.33 -8.10
C ILE A 22 -3.94 -13.44 -6.57
N PHE A 23 -3.36 -14.54 -6.09
CA PHE A 23 -3.15 -14.79 -4.66
C PHE A 23 -1.76 -14.35 -4.20
N ALA A 24 -1.65 -13.15 -3.62
CA ALA A 24 -0.38 -12.49 -3.31
C ALA A 24 -0.28 -12.03 -1.84
N GLY A 25 0.92 -11.60 -1.40
CA GLY A 25 1.11 -10.99 -0.07
C GLY A 25 0.37 -9.66 0.11
N LEU A 26 0.24 -9.21 1.36
CA LEU A 26 -0.48 -7.98 1.72
C LEU A 26 0.10 -6.71 1.08
N SER A 27 1.41 -6.69 0.81
CA SER A 27 2.06 -5.58 0.10
C SER A 27 1.52 -5.42 -1.33
N ALA A 28 1.22 -6.52 -2.02
CA ALA A 28 0.57 -6.50 -3.32
C ALA A 28 -0.87 -5.98 -3.23
N GLY A 29 -1.59 -6.33 -2.16
CA GLY A 29 -2.92 -5.79 -1.87
C GLY A 29 -2.91 -4.27 -1.68
N ALA A 30 -1.99 -3.76 -0.86
CA ALA A 30 -1.78 -2.31 -0.68
C ALA A 30 -1.41 -1.62 -2.00
N ALA A 31 -0.50 -2.20 -2.78
CA ALA A 31 -0.09 -1.67 -4.09
C ALA A 31 -1.26 -1.67 -5.09
N TYR A 32 -2.11 -2.69 -5.08
CA TYR A 32 -3.31 -2.78 -5.91
C TYR A 32 -4.31 -1.66 -5.57
N LEU A 33 -4.58 -1.40 -4.29
CA LEU A 33 -5.45 -0.28 -3.90
C LEU A 33 -4.86 1.08 -4.30
N ALA A 34 -3.55 1.27 -4.13
CA ALA A 34 -2.88 2.49 -4.58
C ALA A 34 -3.03 2.67 -6.10
N ALA A 35 -2.81 1.61 -6.88
CA ALA A 35 -2.95 1.63 -8.32
C ALA A 35 -4.38 1.99 -8.76
N ARG A 36 -5.41 1.35 -8.18
CA ARG A 36 -6.82 1.69 -8.44
C ARG A 36 -7.12 3.16 -8.14
N TRP A 37 -6.59 3.70 -7.04
CA TRP A 37 -6.80 5.10 -6.69
C TRP A 37 -6.12 6.07 -7.68
N GLU A 38 -4.85 5.82 -8.01
CA GLU A 38 -4.13 6.67 -8.95
C GLU A 38 -4.74 6.63 -10.36
N GLN A 39 -5.23 5.48 -10.82
CA GLN A 39 -5.97 5.37 -12.07
C GLN A 39 -7.32 6.11 -12.02
N ARG A 40 -8.03 6.10 -10.89
CA ARG A 40 -9.27 6.89 -10.75
C ARG A 40 -9.04 8.41 -10.81
N LEU A 41 -7.88 8.87 -10.34
CA LEU A 41 -7.51 10.29 -10.42
C LEU A 41 -7.14 10.72 -11.83
N ASP A 42 -6.66 9.79 -12.65
CA ASP A 42 -6.09 10.03 -13.97
C ASP A 42 -6.25 8.75 -14.81
N PRO A 43 -7.38 8.61 -15.55
CA PRO A 43 -7.68 7.39 -16.30
C PRO A 43 -6.65 7.01 -17.37
N ASP A 44 -5.86 7.98 -17.84
CA ASP A 44 -4.80 7.76 -18.84
C ASP A 44 -3.49 7.27 -18.20
N ARG A 45 -3.43 7.20 -16.86
CA ARG A 45 -2.24 6.75 -16.14
C ARG A 45 -2.08 5.23 -16.19
N HIS A 46 -0.97 4.79 -16.76
CA HIS A 46 -0.53 3.40 -16.64
C HIS A 46 0.19 3.17 -15.31
N VAL A 47 -0.23 2.12 -14.59
CA VAL A 47 0.37 1.72 -13.32
C VAL A 47 0.77 0.25 -13.41
N VAL A 48 2.03 -0.06 -13.07
CA VAL A 48 2.54 -1.43 -12.95
C VAL A 48 2.60 -1.78 -11.47
N VAL A 49 1.97 -2.90 -11.10
CA VAL A 49 1.98 -3.43 -9.73
C VAL A 49 2.91 -4.64 -9.68
N LEU A 50 3.78 -4.69 -8.66
CA LEU A 50 4.67 -5.82 -8.41
C LEU A 50 4.17 -6.61 -7.21
N ALA A 51 3.89 -7.90 -7.41
CA ALA A 51 3.61 -8.85 -6.33
C ALA A 51 4.87 -9.67 -6.06
N LEU A 52 5.54 -9.40 -4.94
CA LEU A 52 6.86 -9.96 -4.65
C LEU A 52 6.79 -11.38 -4.08
N ASP A 53 5.63 -11.78 -3.57
CA ASP A 53 5.37 -13.13 -3.08
C ASP A 53 3.89 -13.51 -3.21
N THR A 54 3.64 -14.80 -3.05
CA THR A 54 2.32 -15.42 -3.11
C THR A 54 1.64 -15.45 -1.74
N GLY A 55 0.31 -15.37 -1.74
CA GLY A 55 -0.51 -15.21 -0.53
C GLY A 55 -0.54 -16.41 0.41
N HIS A 56 -0.09 -17.60 -0.01
CA HIS A 56 -0.14 -18.83 0.80
C HIS A 56 0.61 -18.69 2.13
N ARG A 57 1.64 -17.83 2.18
CA ARG A 57 2.42 -17.54 3.40
C ARG A 57 1.61 -16.78 4.47
N TYR A 58 0.46 -16.22 4.09
CA TYR A 58 -0.35 -15.31 4.89
C TYR A 58 -1.79 -15.81 5.10
N VAL A 59 -2.06 -17.09 4.85
CA VAL A 59 -3.40 -17.68 5.03
C VAL A 59 -3.88 -17.45 6.46
N ASP A 60 -3.15 -17.98 7.45
CA ASP A 60 -3.58 -17.90 8.85
C ASP A 60 -3.43 -16.49 9.41
N ALA A 61 -2.34 -15.81 9.06
CA ALA A 61 -1.99 -14.50 9.60
C ALA A 61 -2.84 -13.35 9.03
N ALA A 62 -3.50 -13.53 7.87
CA ALA A 62 -4.27 -12.47 7.23
C ALA A 62 -5.54 -12.95 6.52
N TYR A 63 -5.45 -13.89 5.60
CA TYR A 63 -6.60 -14.26 4.75
C TYR A 63 -7.70 -15.06 5.49
N SER A 64 -7.40 -15.64 6.65
CA SER A 64 -8.39 -16.20 7.58
C SER A 64 -9.44 -15.15 7.99
N ARG A 65 -9.05 -13.88 8.02
CA ARG A 65 -9.89 -12.71 8.37
C ARG A 65 -10.50 -12.01 7.15
N HIS A 66 -10.48 -12.63 5.96
CA HIS A 66 -10.94 -12.00 4.72
C HIS A 66 -12.39 -11.47 4.78
N ALA A 67 -13.25 -12.05 5.62
CA ALA A 67 -14.63 -11.60 5.81
C ALA A 67 -14.74 -10.26 6.57
N GLU A 68 -13.71 -9.88 7.32
CA GLU A 68 -13.62 -8.59 8.02
C GLU A 68 -13.11 -7.47 7.11
N ALA A 69 -12.60 -7.80 5.92
CA ALA A 69 -12.00 -6.83 5.02
C ALA A 69 -13.05 -5.85 4.48
N PRO A 70 -12.84 -4.51 4.63
CA PRO A 70 -13.74 -3.51 4.06
C PRO A 70 -13.87 -3.67 2.55
N ALA A 71 -14.99 -3.20 1.97
CA ALA A 71 -15.12 -3.19 0.52
C ALA A 71 -14.07 -2.25 -0.10
N PRO A 72 -13.28 -2.69 -1.10
CA PRO A 72 -12.25 -1.88 -1.75
C PRO A 72 -12.79 -0.56 -2.31
N ASP A 73 -14.04 -0.56 -2.78
CA ASP A 73 -14.71 0.60 -3.35
C ASP A 73 -15.24 1.59 -2.31
N GLU A 74 -15.21 1.26 -1.03
CA GLU A 74 -15.51 2.18 0.08
C GLU A 74 -14.23 2.86 0.62
N LEU A 75 -13.06 2.26 0.37
CA LEU A 75 -11.79 2.79 0.86
C LEU A 75 -11.29 3.99 0.04
N ARG A 76 -10.95 5.07 0.73
CA ARG A 76 -10.39 6.30 0.16
C ARG A 76 -9.21 6.76 1.01
N PRO A 77 -8.08 7.18 0.41
CA PRO A 77 -6.98 7.69 1.21
C PRO A 77 -7.33 9.06 1.78
N ARG A 78 -6.95 9.29 3.03
CA ARG A 78 -6.82 10.65 3.57
C ARG A 78 -5.68 11.35 2.85
N GLN A 79 -5.97 12.48 2.19
CA GLN A 79 -4.92 13.32 1.61
C GLN A 79 -4.22 14.08 2.73
N ILE A 80 -2.91 13.91 2.84
CA ILE A 80 -2.06 14.59 3.83
C ILE A 80 -1.00 15.45 3.14
N SER A 81 -0.58 16.52 3.81
CA SER A 81 0.55 17.37 3.41
C SER A 81 1.76 17.19 4.33
N THR A 82 1.55 16.73 5.56
CA THR A 82 2.60 16.43 6.54
C THR A 82 2.44 15.02 7.08
N LEU A 83 3.54 14.42 7.55
CA LEU A 83 3.49 13.06 8.13
C LEU A 83 2.74 13.00 9.47
N SER A 84 2.62 14.11 10.20
CA SER A 84 1.82 14.18 11.43
C SER A 84 0.32 14.03 11.20
N ASP A 85 -0.15 14.26 9.97
CA ASP A 85 -1.57 14.11 9.62
C ASP A 85 -1.92 12.67 9.20
N MET A 86 -0.93 11.78 9.14
CA MET A 86 -1.11 10.39 8.73
C MET A 86 -2.04 9.65 9.69
N ASP A 87 -3.01 8.94 9.12
CA ASP A 87 -4.00 8.20 9.88
C ASP A 87 -4.42 6.91 9.15
N LEU A 88 -5.03 6.00 9.91
CA LEU A 88 -5.64 4.78 9.42
C LEU A 88 -6.97 5.07 8.69
N PRO A 89 -7.43 4.13 7.85
CA PRO A 89 -6.73 2.92 7.41
C PRO A 89 -5.79 3.19 6.22
N TRP A 90 -5.82 4.40 5.65
CA TRP A 90 -5.06 4.73 4.45
C TRP A 90 -4.82 6.24 4.33
N SER A 91 -3.55 6.62 4.16
CA SER A 91 -3.15 8.01 3.90
C SER A 91 -2.35 8.13 2.59
N ARG A 92 -2.41 9.30 1.96
CA ARG A 92 -1.73 9.61 0.70
C ARG A 92 -1.13 11.01 0.71
N MET A 93 0.11 11.12 0.25
CA MET A 93 0.81 12.38 0.05
C MET A 93 1.42 12.45 -1.36
N ARG A 94 1.30 13.60 -2.02
CA ARG A 94 2.18 13.93 -3.14
C ARG A 94 3.54 14.29 -2.54
N TRP A 95 4.49 13.36 -2.59
CA TRP A 95 5.78 13.57 -1.92
C TRP A 95 6.53 14.77 -2.49
N ASN A 96 6.64 14.90 -3.82
CA ASN A 96 7.26 16.05 -4.49
C ASN A 96 8.61 16.48 -3.87
N ARG A 97 9.44 15.50 -3.48
CA ARG A 97 10.72 15.72 -2.78
C ARG A 97 10.59 16.48 -1.45
N ALA A 98 9.46 16.32 -0.75
CA ALA A 98 9.26 16.87 0.58
C ALA A 98 10.37 16.39 1.53
N GLU A 99 10.76 17.28 2.44
CA GLU A 99 11.83 17.03 3.40
C GLU A 99 11.54 15.81 4.26
N ALA A 100 12.61 15.16 4.71
CA ALA A 100 12.50 14.07 5.65
C ALA A 100 12.00 14.62 7.01
N PRO A 101 11.26 13.82 7.79
CA PRO A 101 10.85 14.25 9.12
C PRO A 101 12.08 14.50 10.02
N PRO A 102 11.98 15.37 11.05
CA PRO A 102 13.12 15.78 11.86
C PRO A 102 13.90 14.64 12.54
N ASN A 103 13.26 13.49 12.74
CA ASN A 103 13.83 12.31 13.36
C ASN A 103 14.42 11.30 12.36
N ALA A 104 14.41 11.60 11.06
CA ALA A 104 15.01 10.73 10.04
C ALA A 104 16.54 10.79 10.12
N THR A 105 17.17 9.67 10.49
CA THR A 105 18.62 9.53 10.49
C THR A 105 19.08 8.87 9.20
N VAL A 106 20.00 9.51 8.47
CA VAL A 106 20.69 8.87 7.34
C VAL A 106 21.99 8.29 7.88
N SER A 107 22.06 6.96 8.02
CA SER A 107 23.32 6.29 8.28
C SER A 107 24.25 6.52 7.09
N ARG A 108 25.45 7.08 7.33
CA ARG A 108 26.46 7.21 6.28
C ARG A 108 26.80 5.81 5.74
N PRO A 109 26.88 5.62 4.41
CA PRO A 109 27.25 4.34 3.84
C PRO A 109 28.62 3.89 4.37
N ILE A 110 28.73 2.60 4.71
CA ILE A 110 30.01 1.98 5.07
C ILE A 110 30.91 2.05 3.83
N PRO A 111 32.13 2.60 3.92
CA PRO A 111 33.05 2.60 2.79
C PRO A 111 33.34 1.15 2.38
N VAL A 112 33.07 0.81 1.12
CA VAL A 112 33.47 -0.48 0.56
C VAL A 112 34.98 -0.41 0.37
N ALA A 113 35.74 -1.23 1.09
CA ALA A 113 37.19 -1.36 0.88
C ALA A 113 37.45 -1.82 -0.56
N SER A 114 38.35 -1.12 -1.26
CA SER A 114 38.78 -1.40 -2.63
C SER A 114 39.76 -2.57 -2.69
#